data_AF-A0A1Y1KIR2-F1
#
_entry.id   AF-A0A1Y1KIR2-F1
#
_cell.length_a   1.000
_cell.length_b   1.000
_cell.length_c   1.000
_cell.angle_alpha   90.00
_cell.angle_beta   90.00
_cell.angle_gamma   90.00
#
_symmetry.space_group_name_H-M   'P 1'
#
loop_
_entity.id
_entity.type
_entity.pdbx_description
1 polymer ?
#
loop_
_entity_poly.entity_id
_entity_poly.type
_entity_poly.pdbx_seq_one_letter_code
_entity_poly.pdbx_strand_id
1 'polypeptide(L)'
;PDYASYASYPHKPLSTGPLALPFQRPERRCRTFHSDEIEKVIADITTRMKDPDLARLFENAFPSTTDTTIKFHNKGRDTGFVRFGGSRTVLDDGAWQGHHSFIITGDIIAEWLRDSTNQLRPYQTLAKKDPAIFDLILGAINTQAEYVIEAPYCNAFQPPPISDLPITSNGQDDVVHPAYEPSAVFECKYELDSLAHFLALANDFYEHTGSTDFLNNRWYLAVETLL
;
A
#
# COMPACT_ATOMS: atom_id res chain seq x y z
N PRO A 1 -9.68 -5.12 -15.04
CA PRO A 1 -10.77 -5.96 -14.51
C PRO A 1 -10.66 -5.99 -12.99
N ASP A 2 -11.76 -6.20 -12.28
CA ASP A 2 -11.67 -6.52 -10.86
C ASP A 2 -10.85 -7.80 -10.68
N TYR A 3 -9.84 -7.76 -9.81
CA TYR A 3 -8.89 -8.87 -9.69
C TYR A 3 -9.53 -10.06 -8.95
N ALA A 4 -10.43 -9.83 -7.99
CA ALA A 4 -11.12 -10.90 -7.28
C ALA A 4 -11.95 -11.76 -8.26
N SER A 5 -12.68 -11.11 -9.17
CA SER A 5 -13.37 -11.82 -10.26
C SER A 5 -12.40 -12.52 -11.20
N TYR A 6 -11.31 -11.86 -11.62
CA TYR A 6 -10.31 -12.45 -12.50
C TYR A 6 -9.72 -13.74 -11.90
N ALA A 7 -9.18 -13.66 -10.67
CA ALA A 7 -8.50 -14.77 -10.00
C ALA A 7 -9.38 -15.99 -9.71
N SER A 8 -10.71 -15.87 -9.82
CA SER A 8 -11.66 -16.98 -9.64
C SER A 8 -11.63 -18.03 -10.77
N TYR A 9 -10.96 -17.73 -11.90
CA TYR A 9 -10.84 -18.63 -13.04
C TYR A 9 -9.39 -19.04 -13.30
N PRO A 10 -9.13 -20.28 -13.76
CA PRO A 10 -7.79 -20.69 -14.16
C PRO A 10 -7.43 -20.10 -15.54
N HIS A 11 -6.29 -19.42 -15.63
CA HIS A 11 -5.78 -18.90 -16.90
C HIS A 11 -4.57 -19.67 -17.41
N LYS A 12 -4.48 -19.78 -18.73
CA LYS A 12 -3.33 -20.34 -19.44
C LYS A 12 -2.24 -19.26 -19.61
N PRO A 13 -0.95 -19.64 -19.74
CA PRO A 13 -0.45 -21.02 -19.72
C PRO A 13 -0.40 -21.61 -18.31
N LEU A 14 -0.77 -22.89 -18.18
CA LEU A 14 -0.56 -23.65 -16.95
C LEU A 14 0.94 -23.93 -16.78
N SER A 15 1.41 -24.11 -15.55
CA SER A 15 2.75 -24.65 -15.30
C SER A 15 2.88 -26.08 -15.85
N THR A 16 4.12 -26.51 -16.08
CA THR A 16 4.45 -27.83 -16.64
C THR A 16 4.61 -28.92 -15.57
N GLY A 17 4.40 -28.59 -14.31
CA GLY A 17 4.46 -29.53 -13.19
C GLY A 17 3.19 -30.38 -13.07
N PRO A 18 3.20 -31.38 -12.17
CA PRO A 18 2.08 -32.29 -11.98
C PRO A 18 0.80 -31.59 -11.50
N LEU A 19 0.89 -30.44 -10.83
CA LEU A 19 -0.28 -29.69 -10.37
C LEU A 19 -0.85 -28.78 -11.45
N ALA A 20 -0.09 -28.46 -12.50
CA ALA A 20 -0.51 -27.61 -13.62
C ALA A 20 -1.18 -26.29 -13.15
N LEU A 21 -0.54 -25.59 -12.22
CA LEU A 21 -1.02 -24.35 -11.63
C LEU A 21 -1.26 -23.26 -12.70
N PRO A 22 -2.37 -22.49 -12.59
CA PRO A 22 -2.71 -21.46 -13.56
C PRO A 22 -1.83 -20.21 -13.44
N PHE A 23 -1.65 -19.51 -14.56
CA PHE A 23 -1.17 -18.14 -14.55
C PHE A 23 -2.24 -17.24 -13.92
N GLN A 24 -1.88 -16.45 -12.91
CA GLN A 24 -2.86 -15.60 -12.21
C GLN A 24 -2.47 -14.12 -12.15
N ARG A 25 -1.36 -13.71 -12.77
CA ARG A 25 -1.09 -12.26 -12.88
C ARG A 25 -2.06 -11.62 -13.87
N PRO A 26 -2.53 -10.39 -13.63
CA PRO A 26 -3.25 -9.63 -14.64
C PRO A 26 -2.43 -9.43 -15.92
N GLU A 27 -3.14 -9.21 -17.04
CA GLU A 27 -2.53 -8.71 -18.27
C GLU A 27 -1.73 -7.44 -17.97
N ARG A 28 -0.57 -7.26 -18.60
CA ARG A 28 0.38 -6.18 -18.28
C ARG A 28 -0.26 -4.78 -18.21
N ARG A 29 -1.18 -4.45 -19.12
CA ARG A 29 -1.89 -3.15 -19.16
C ARG A 29 -2.90 -2.95 -18.04
N CYS A 30 -3.26 -4.01 -17.32
CA CYS A 30 -4.21 -3.98 -16.21
C CYS A 30 -3.51 -3.99 -14.84
N ARG A 31 -2.17 -4.11 -14.81
CA ARG A 31 -1.39 -4.06 -13.58
C ARG A 31 -1.36 -2.63 -13.05
N THR A 32 -1.50 -2.51 -11.73
CA THR A 32 -1.64 -1.20 -11.08
C THR A 32 -0.32 -0.44 -10.94
N PHE A 33 0.80 -1.15 -10.95
CA PHE A 33 2.14 -0.59 -10.86
C PHE A 33 3.12 -1.45 -11.66
N HIS A 34 4.15 -0.84 -12.24
CA HIS A 34 5.15 -1.53 -13.06
C HIS A 34 6.56 -1.17 -12.61
N SER A 35 7.41 -2.20 -12.45
CA SER A 35 8.84 -2.08 -12.18
C SER A 35 9.59 -3.13 -12.98
N ASP A 36 10.62 -2.71 -13.71
CA ASP A 36 11.49 -3.64 -14.42
C ASP A 36 12.38 -4.46 -13.47
N GLU A 37 12.71 -3.93 -12.29
CA GLU A 37 13.49 -4.67 -11.28
C GLU A 37 12.68 -5.82 -10.68
N ILE A 38 11.36 -5.65 -10.48
CA ILE A 38 10.47 -6.74 -10.05
C ILE A 38 10.43 -7.85 -11.09
N GLU A 39 10.27 -7.51 -12.38
CA GLU A 39 10.26 -8.52 -13.45
C GLU A 39 11.61 -9.25 -13.56
N LYS A 40 12.73 -8.58 -13.33
CA LYS A 40 14.06 -9.22 -13.26
C LYS A 40 14.16 -10.21 -12.10
N VAL A 41 13.67 -9.85 -10.91
CA VAL A 41 13.64 -10.77 -9.75
C VAL A 41 12.78 -11.99 -10.07
N ILE A 42 11.61 -11.79 -10.67
CA ILE A 42 10.74 -12.90 -11.07
C ILE A 42 11.47 -13.83 -12.03
N ALA A 43 12.08 -13.30 -13.09
CA ALA A 43 12.82 -14.09 -14.05
C ALA A 43 14.01 -14.84 -13.42
N ASP A 44 14.83 -14.17 -12.60
CA ASP A 44 15.98 -14.78 -11.94
C ASP A 44 15.58 -15.92 -10.98
N ILE A 45 14.53 -15.70 -10.17
CA ILE A 45 14.11 -16.69 -9.17
C ILE A 45 13.44 -17.89 -9.85
N THR A 46 12.48 -17.64 -10.75
CA THR A 46 11.71 -18.71 -11.39
C THR A 46 12.58 -19.60 -12.28
N THR A 47 13.58 -19.05 -12.98
CA THR A 47 14.50 -19.84 -13.82
C THR A 47 15.44 -20.75 -13.01
N ARG A 48 15.66 -20.46 -11.73
CA ARG A 48 16.47 -21.27 -10.82
C ARG A 48 15.66 -22.32 -10.04
N MET A 49 14.34 -22.20 -10.03
CA MET A 49 13.46 -23.15 -9.35
C MET A 49 13.30 -24.43 -10.18
N LYS A 50 13.64 -25.57 -9.56
CA LYS A 50 13.49 -26.89 -10.21
C LYS A 50 12.03 -27.33 -10.33
N ASP A 51 11.20 -26.94 -9.36
CA ASP A 51 9.78 -27.25 -9.35
C ASP A 51 9.03 -26.16 -10.14
N PRO A 52 8.44 -26.49 -11.31
CA PRO A 52 7.72 -25.51 -12.13
C PRO A 52 6.40 -25.04 -11.52
N ASP A 53 5.77 -25.82 -10.63
CA ASP A 53 4.55 -25.41 -9.93
C ASP A 53 4.92 -24.39 -8.83
N LEU A 54 6.02 -24.62 -8.10
CA LEU A 54 6.53 -23.63 -7.15
C LEU A 54 6.97 -22.34 -7.84
N ALA A 55 7.62 -22.44 -9.00
CA ALA A 55 7.98 -21.28 -9.82
C ALA A 55 6.75 -20.47 -10.24
N ARG A 56 5.66 -21.16 -10.65
CA ARG A 56 4.39 -20.53 -10.98
C ARG A 56 3.76 -19.83 -9.78
N LEU A 57 3.80 -20.46 -8.60
CA LEU A 57 3.29 -19.86 -7.37
C LEU A 57 4.06 -18.58 -7.02
N PHE A 58 5.39 -18.61 -7.10
CA PHE A 58 6.22 -17.42 -6.87
C PHE A 58 5.91 -16.31 -7.89
N GLU A 59 5.83 -16.65 -9.18
CA GLU A 59 5.49 -15.70 -10.23
C GLU A 59 4.13 -15.03 -10.01
N ASN A 60 3.14 -15.77 -9.54
CA ASN A 60 1.81 -15.22 -9.24
C ASN A 60 1.79 -14.38 -7.95
N ALA A 61 2.47 -14.83 -6.89
CA ALA A 61 2.36 -14.24 -5.56
C ALA A 61 3.30 -13.05 -5.35
N PHE A 62 4.56 -13.16 -5.79
CA PHE A 62 5.58 -12.14 -5.51
C PHE A 62 5.17 -10.73 -5.98
N PRO A 63 4.66 -10.51 -7.21
CA PRO A 63 4.23 -9.18 -7.65
C PRO A 63 2.75 -8.90 -7.37
N SER A 64 2.03 -9.74 -6.63
CA SER A 64 0.56 -9.59 -6.48
C SER A 64 0.18 -8.22 -5.94
N THR A 65 0.96 -7.65 -5.00
CA THR A 65 0.73 -6.30 -4.49
C THR A 65 0.86 -5.26 -5.60
N THR A 66 1.96 -5.26 -6.34
CA THR A 66 2.18 -4.26 -7.40
C THR A 66 1.24 -4.43 -8.59
N ASP A 67 0.85 -5.67 -8.87
CA ASP A 67 -0.05 -5.98 -9.96
C ASP A 67 -1.50 -5.55 -9.64
N THR A 68 -1.95 -5.59 -8.38
CA THR A 68 -3.40 -5.52 -8.09
C THR A 68 -3.82 -4.55 -6.98
N THR A 69 -2.95 -4.20 -6.03
CA THR A 69 -3.39 -3.52 -4.79
C THR A 69 -2.98 -2.05 -4.67
N ILE A 70 -2.12 -1.54 -5.55
CA ILE A 70 -1.74 -0.11 -5.54
C ILE A 70 -2.84 0.70 -6.24
N LYS A 71 -3.85 1.14 -5.50
CA LYS A 71 -5.03 1.81 -6.09
C LYS A 71 -4.81 3.28 -6.39
N PHE A 72 -3.89 3.92 -5.69
CA PHE A 72 -3.46 5.27 -5.96
C PHE A 72 -1.96 5.40 -5.70
N HIS A 73 -1.28 6.11 -6.59
CA HIS A 73 0.12 6.49 -6.41
C HIS A 73 0.37 7.78 -7.20
N ASN A 74 0.69 8.87 -6.49
CA ASN A 74 1.09 10.11 -7.13
C ASN A 74 2.63 10.26 -7.09
N LYS A 75 3.17 11.03 -8.04
CA LYS A 75 4.61 11.30 -8.15
C LYS A 75 4.98 12.67 -7.57
N GLY A 76 4.45 13.00 -6.39
CA GLY A 76 4.85 14.23 -5.70
C GLY A 76 4.31 15.53 -6.30
N ARG A 77 3.20 15.48 -7.07
CA ARG A 77 2.55 16.70 -7.53
C ARG A 77 1.80 17.33 -6.37
N ASP A 78 1.95 18.64 -6.21
CA ASP A 78 1.12 19.41 -5.29
C ASP A 78 -0.34 19.21 -5.70
N THR A 79 -1.10 18.63 -4.78
CA THR A 79 -2.51 18.29 -4.97
C THR A 79 -3.40 19.50 -4.71
N GLY A 80 -2.84 20.59 -4.15
CA GLY A 80 -3.61 21.76 -3.75
C GLY A 80 -4.67 21.42 -2.72
N PHE A 81 -4.46 20.36 -1.93
CA PHE A 81 -5.44 19.86 -0.97
C PHE A 81 -5.85 20.96 0.02
N VAL A 82 -7.16 21.16 0.13
CA VAL A 82 -7.79 22.02 1.12
C VAL A 82 -8.95 21.24 1.72
N ARG A 83 -8.94 21.05 3.03
CA ARG A 83 -10.03 20.40 3.77
C ARG A 83 -11.32 21.22 3.57
N PHE A 84 -12.35 20.63 2.98
CA PHE A 84 -13.65 21.28 2.81
C PHE A 84 -14.44 21.27 4.12
N GLY A 85 -14.93 22.43 4.57
CA GLY A 85 -15.90 22.52 5.68
C GLY A 85 -15.33 22.76 7.08
N GLY A 86 -14.02 22.95 7.24
CA GLY A 86 -13.37 23.34 8.50
C GLY A 86 -12.48 24.57 8.35
N SER A 87 -12.23 25.29 9.46
CA SER A 87 -11.17 26.31 9.49
C SER A 87 -9.84 25.61 9.29
N ARG A 88 -9.04 26.00 8.29
CA ARG A 88 -7.66 25.54 8.12
C ARG A 88 -6.95 25.67 9.47
N THR A 89 -6.56 24.54 10.04
CA THR A 89 -5.78 24.52 11.28
C THR A 89 -4.30 24.49 10.92
N VAL A 90 -3.44 24.89 11.85
CA VAL A 90 -1.98 24.71 11.69
C VAL A 90 -1.62 23.23 11.49
N LEU A 91 -2.49 22.31 11.94
CA LEU A 91 -2.35 20.87 11.75
C LEU A 91 -2.64 20.40 10.32
N ASP A 92 -3.22 21.23 9.45
CA ASP A 92 -3.47 20.89 8.04
C ASP A 92 -2.32 21.34 7.11
N ASP A 93 -1.35 22.10 7.62
CA ASP A 93 -0.25 22.58 6.80
C ASP A 93 0.67 21.42 6.37
N GLY A 94 0.84 21.29 5.05
CA GLY A 94 1.61 20.20 4.44
C GLY A 94 0.85 18.88 4.28
N ALA A 95 -0.42 18.81 4.70
CA ALA A 95 -1.20 17.59 4.58
C ALA A 95 -1.36 17.17 3.12
N TRP A 96 -1.14 15.88 2.84
CA TRP A 96 -1.28 15.28 1.50
C TRP A 96 -0.38 15.89 0.41
N GLN A 97 0.73 16.52 0.80
CA GLN A 97 1.76 17.02 -0.11
C GLN A 97 2.86 15.99 -0.36
N GLY A 98 3.41 15.99 -1.57
CA GLY A 98 4.47 15.07 -1.95
C GLY A 98 3.92 13.71 -2.41
N HIS A 99 4.77 12.69 -2.32
CA HIS A 99 4.42 11.34 -2.76
C HIS A 99 3.43 10.72 -1.78
N HIS A 100 2.39 10.08 -2.33
CA HIS A 100 1.39 9.32 -1.61
C HIS A 100 1.04 8.08 -2.39
N SER A 101 0.96 6.96 -1.67
CA SER A 101 0.58 5.66 -2.21
C SER A 101 -0.51 5.06 -1.33
N PHE A 102 -1.58 4.58 -1.94
CA PHE A 102 -2.68 3.90 -1.27
C PHE A 102 -2.69 2.42 -1.69
N ILE A 103 -2.48 1.54 -0.72
CA ILE A 103 -2.31 0.12 -0.92
C ILE A 103 -3.44 -0.61 -0.21
N ILE A 104 -4.35 -1.17 -1.00
CA ILE A 104 -5.48 -1.93 -0.45
C ILE A 104 -5.07 -3.36 -0.06
N THR A 105 -5.86 -4.01 0.78
CA THR A 105 -5.57 -5.39 1.22
C THR A 105 -5.80 -6.42 0.10
N GLY A 106 -6.71 -6.13 -0.83
CA GLY A 106 -7.00 -7.00 -1.98
C GLY A 106 -8.42 -6.79 -2.51
N ASP A 107 -9.35 -7.63 -2.06
CA ASP A 107 -10.78 -7.56 -2.40
C ASP A 107 -11.55 -6.50 -1.59
N ILE A 108 -10.96 -6.00 -0.50
CA ILE A 108 -11.47 -4.87 0.28
C ILE A 108 -10.75 -3.58 -0.15
N ILE A 109 -11.51 -2.55 -0.54
CA ILE A 109 -10.96 -1.25 -0.98
C ILE A 109 -10.76 -0.34 0.25
N ALA A 110 -9.82 -0.73 1.09
CA ALA A 110 -9.35 0.03 2.25
C ALA A 110 -7.90 -0.37 2.56
N GLU A 111 -7.16 0.53 3.22
CA GLU A 111 -5.77 0.29 3.60
C GLU A 111 -5.66 0.02 5.10
N TRP A 112 -5.08 -1.13 5.44
CA TRP A 112 -4.61 -1.43 6.79
C TRP A 112 -3.15 -1.07 6.91
N LEU A 113 -2.75 -0.37 7.97
CA LEU A 113 -1.34 -0.01 8.21
C LEU A 113 -0.44 -1.24 8.28
N ARG A 114 -0.93 -2.31 8.91
CA ARG A 114 -0.25 -3.63 8.97
C ARG A 114 -0.05 -4.22 7.58
N ASP A 115 -1.13 -4.32 6.82
CA ASP A 115 -1.16 -5.05 5.56
C ASP A 115 -0.32 -4.33 4.51
N SER A 116 -0.50 -3.01 4.34
CA SER A 116 0.27 -2.24 3.35
C SER A 116 1.77 -2.27 3.64
N THR A 117 2.16 -2.26 4.91
CA THR A 117 3.57 -2.43 5.32
C THR A 117 4.13 -3.79 4.89
N ASN A 118 3.42 -4.88 5.22
CA ASN A 118 3.89 -6.24 4.91
C ASN A 118 3.84 -6.55 3.41
N GLN A 119 2.87 -6.00 2.69
CA GLN A 119 2.75 -6.08 1.23
C GLN A 119 3.95 -5.44 0.54
N LEU A 120 4.49 -4.34 1.08
CA LEU A 120 5.64 -3.64 0.50
C LEU A 120 7.02 -4.16 0.95
N ARG A 121 7.07 -4.87 2.08
CA ARG A 121 8.32 -5.40 2.68
C ARG A 121 9.23 -6.15 1.69
N PRO A 122 8.74 -7.03 0.79
CA PRO A 122 9.61 -7.73 -0.16
C PRO A 122 10.34 -6.84 -1.17
N TYR A 123 9.82 -5.63 -1.42
CA TYR A 123 10.36 -4.72 -2.44
C TYR A 123 11.34 -3.69 -1.88
N GLN A 124 11.52 -3.60 -0.55
CA GLN A 124 12.43 -2.63 0.09
C GLN A 124 13.85 -2.69 -0.48
N THR A 125 14.38 -3.89 -0.71
CA THR A 125 15.72 -4.11 -1.27
C THR A 125 15.88 -3.58 -2.71
N LEU A 126 14.77 -3.38 -3.43
CA LEU A 126 14.74 -2.89 -4.80
C LEU A 126 14.68 -1.37 -4.89
N ALA A 127 14.28 -0.68 -3.81
CA ALA A 127 14.13 0.78 -3.79
C ALA A 127 15.42 1.54 -4.13
N LYS A 128 16.60 0.99 -3.80
CA LYS A 128 17.89 1.58 -4.21
C LYS A 128 18.16 1.51 -5.72
N LYS A 129 17.52 0.58 -6.43
CA LYS A 129 17.77 0.28 -7.85
C LYS A 129 16.68 0.83 -8.75
N ASP A 130 15.46 0.96 -8.23
CA ASP A 130 14.30 1.42 -8.98
C ASP A 130 13.68 2.65 -8.30
N PRO A 131 13.84 3.86 -8.87
CA PRO A 131 13.24 5.08 -8.35
C PRO A 131 11.71 5.01 -8.24
N ALA A 132 11.03 4.22 -9.09
CA ALA A 132 9.58 4.08 -8.97
C ALA A 132 9.20 3.33 -7.69
N ILE A 133 9.95 2.28 -7.31
CA ILE A 133 9.74 1.56 -6.05
C ILE A 133 10.10 2.45 -4.87
N PHE A 134 11.17 3.24 -4.98
CA PHE A 134 11.53 4.23 -3.97
C PHE A 134 10.38 5.20 -3.71
N ASP A 135 9.87 5.84 -4.75
CA ASP A 135 8.76 6.80 -4.67
C ASP A 135 7.48 6.15 -4.15
N LEU A 136 7.21 4.89 -4.53
CA LEU A 136 6.06 4.12 -4.06
C LEU A 136 6.11 3.93 -2.54
N ILE A 137 7.24 3.47 -2.00
CA ILE A 137 7.39 3.18 -0.57
C ILE A 137 7.46 4.47 0.24
N LEU A 138 8.17 5.50 -0.25
CA LEU A 138 8.14 6.84 0.34
C LEU A 138 6.70 7.36 0.40
N GLY A 139 5.94 7.19 -0.67
CA GLY A 139 4.53 7.56 -0.71
C GLY A 139 3.67 6.77 0.27
N ALA A 140 3.96 5.50 0.51
CA ALA A 140 3.24 4.70 1.50
C ALA A 140 3.51 5.20 2.93
N ILE A 141 4.76 5.55 3.25
CA ILE A 141 5.11 6.13 4.56
C ILE A 141 4.37 7.45 4.78
N ASN A 142 4.35 8.33 3.77
CA ASN A 142 3.64 9.61 3.85
C ASN A 142 2.12 9.41 4.00
N THR A 143 1.52 8.48 3.26
CA THR A 143 0.10 8.13 3.41
C THR A 143 -0.21 7.62 4.82
N GLN A 144 0.58 6.68 5.34
CA GLN A 144 0.38 6.16 6.69
C GLN A 144 0.57 7.24 7.76
N ALA A 145 1.47 8.22 7.56
CA ALA A 145 1.62 9.35 8.46
C ALA A 145 0.32 10.18 8.54
N GLU A 146 -0.31 10.49 7.41
CA GLU A 146 -1.60 11.19 7.39
C GLU A 146 -2.71 10.41 8.11
N TYR A 147 -2.74 9.09 7.93
CA TYR A 147 -3.69 8.22 8.62
C TYR A 147 -3.48 8.17 10.14
N VAL A 148 -2.23 8.10 10.61
CA VAL A 148 -1.91 8.13 12.04
C VAL A 148 -2.27 9.48 12.67
N ILE A 149 -2.03 10.60 11.97
CA ILE A 149 -2.43 11.94 12.44
C ILE A 149 -3.95 12.04 12.57
N GLU A 150 -4.68 11.49 11.60
CA GLU A 150 -6.13 11.57 11.56
C GLU A 150 -6.80 10.73 12.65
N ALA A 151 -6.38 9.47 12.79
CA ALA A 151 -7.04 8.54 13.70
C ALA A 151 -6.08 7.45 14.23
N PRO A 152 -5.24 7.75 15.23
CA PRO A 152 -4.19 6.84 15.72
C PRO A 152 -4.74 5.57 16.39
N TYR A 153 -6.02 5.54 16.72
CA TYR A 153 -6.69 4.38 17.32
C TYR A 153 -7.34 3.44 16.30
N CYS A 154 -7.30 3.78 15.01
CA CYS A 154 -7.97 3.01 13.97
C CYS A 154 -6.97 2.16 13.17
N ASN A 155 -7.42 0.99 12.72
CA ASN A 155 -6.60 0.03 11.98
C ASN A 155 -6.68 0.21 10.45
N ALA A 156 -7.81 0.73 9.94
CA ALA A 156 -8.10 0.75 8.51
C ALA A 156 -8.64 2.09 8.01
N PHE A 157 -8.19 2.50 6.83
CA PHE A 157 -8.44 3.82 6.28
C PHE A 157 -9.06 3.78 4.89
N GLN A 158 -9.87 4.80 4.61
CA GLN A 158 -10.48 5.07 3.31
C GLN A 158 -9.41 5.57 2.32
N PRO A 159 -9.70 5.57 1.01
CA PRO A 159 -8.81 6.17 0.03
C PRO A 159 -8.44 7.62 0.38
N PRO A 160 -7.20 8.06 0.09
CA PRO A 160 -6.79 9.44 0.31
C PRO A 160 -7.76 10.43 -0.35
N PRO A 161 -8.05 11.58 0.26
CA PRO A 161 -8.94 12.58 -0.34
C PRO A 161 -8.41 13.13 -1.67
N ILE A 162 -7.11 12.96 -1.94
CA ILE A 162 -6.42 13.35 -3.17
C ILE A 162 -6.50 12.29 -4.29
N SER A 163 -7.15 11.15 -4.07
CA SER A 163 -7.15 10.03 -5.01
C SER A 163 -8.35 9.96 -5.94
N ASP A 164 -9.37 10.81 -5.75
CA ASP A 164 -10.65 10.76 -6.46
C ASP A 164 -11.36 9.38 -6.41
N LEU A 165 -10.96 8.52 -5.46
CA LEU A 165 -11.57 7.20 -5.28
C LEU A 165 -12.77 7.33 -4.33
N PRO A 166 -13.86 6.60 -4.59
CA PRO A 166 -15.00 6.61 -3.69
C PRO A 166 -14.64 5.90 -2.38
N ILE A 167 -15.18 6.41 -1.27
CA ILE A 167 -15.17 5.69 0.01
C ILE A 167 -16.00 4.41 -0.10
N THR A 168 -15.70 3.44 0.75
CA THR A 168 -16.46 2.18 0.85
C THR A 168 -17.08 2.00 2.22
N SER A 169 -18.20 1.26 2.29
CA SER A 169 -18.81 0.90 3.57
C SER A 169 -18.28 -0.45 4.04
N ASN A 170 -17.98 -0.55 5.33
CA ASN A 170 -17.58 -1.79 5.98
C ASN A 170 -18.78 -2.65 6.44
N GLY A 171 -20.02 -2.15 6.30
CA GLY A 171 -21.25 -2.83 6.72
C GLY A 171 -21.37 -3.07 8.24
N GLN A 172 -20.59 -2.35 9.05
CA GLN A 172 -20.59 -2.45 10.52
C GLN A 172 -21.27 -1.23 11.15
N ASP A 173 -22.00 -1.46 12.24
CA ASP A 173 -22.65 -0.42 13.06
C ASP A 173 -21.90 -0.21 14.39
N ASP A 174 -20.57 -0.14 14.31
CA ASP A 174 -19.69 -0.06 15.48
C ASP A 174 -19.80 1.32 16.17
N VAL A 175 -19.93 1.32 17.49
CA VAL A 175 -19.88 2.53 18.32
C VAL A 175 -18.49 2.62 18.96
N VAL A 176 -17.66 3.53 18.45
CA VAL A 176 -16.27 3.72 18.88
C VAL A 176 -16.10 5.07 19.58
N HIS A 177 -15.29 5.08 20.64
CA HIS A 177 -14.88 6.29 21.35
C HIS A 177 -13.35 6.36 21.47
N PRO A 178 -12.71 7.48 21.06
CA PRO A 178 -13.30 8.68 20.47
C PRO A 178 -13.98 8.41 19.12
N ALA A 179 -14.93 9.26 18.74
CA ALA A 179 -15.60 9.15 17.45
C ALA A 179 -14.60 9.43 16.32
N TYR A 180 -14.70 8.66 15.24
CA TYR A 180 -13.85 8.81 14.06
C TYR A 180 -14.65 9.41 12.89
N GLU A 181 -13.95 9.96 11.89
CA GLU A 181 -14.55 10.48 10.66
C GLU A 181 -14.71 9.34 9.63
N PRO A 182 -15.92 8.88 9.31
CA PRO A 182 -16.13 7.72 8.43
C PRO A 182 -15.70 7.96 6.97
N SER A 183 -15.54 9.22 6.55
CA SER A 183 -14.98 9.54 5.24
C SER A 183 -13.46 9.34 5.15
N ALA A 184 -12.76 9.26 6.29
CA ALA A 184 -11.32 9.01 6.37
C ALA A 184 -10.98 7.59 6.90
N VAL A 185 -11.81 7.05 7.78
CA VAL A 185 -11.59 5.75 8.45
C VAL A 185 -12.55 4.70 7.90
N PHE A 186 -12.01 3.54 7.52
CA PHE A 186 -12.81 2.40 7.07
C PHE A 186 -13.23 1.52 8.25
N GLU A 187 -12.34 1.28 9.21
CA GLU A 187 -12.60 0.51 10.43
C GLU A 187 -11.75 1.09 11.57
N CYS A 188 -12.33 1.18 12.77
CA CYS A 188 -11.64 1.73 13.92
C CYS A 188 -11.52 0.73 15.07
N LYS A 189 -10.77 -0.35 14.83
CA LYS A 189 -10.35 -1.28 15.88
C LYS A 189 -8.93 -0.94 16.30
N TYR A 190 -8.74 -0.65 17.58
CA TYR A 190 -7.41 -0.33 18.09
C TYR A 190 -6.55 -1.60 18.14
N GLU A 191 -5.50 -1.58 17.32
CA GLU A 191 -4.54 -2.65 17.16
C GLU A 191 -3.14 -2.05 17.32
N LEU A 192 -2.44 -2.42 18.40
CA LEU A 192 -1.12 -1.88 18.71
C LEU A 192 -0.12 -2.09 17.56
N ASP A 193 -0.27 -3.19 16.83
CA ASP A 193 0.60 -3.48 15.70
C ASP A 193 0.38 -2.55 14.50
N SER A 194 -0.78 -1.90 14.35
CA SER A 194 -0.99 -0.91 13.28
C SER A 194 0.04 0.22 13.37
N LEU A 195 0.27 0.73 14.57
CA LEU A 195 1.24 1.78 14.85
C LEU A 195 2.69 1.26 14.77
N ALA A 196 2.92 0.03 15.21
CA ALA A 196 4.23 -0.61 15.06
C ALA A 196 4.63 -0.80 13.59
N HIS A 197 3.68 -1.12 12.71
CA HIS A 197 3.92 -1.28 11.28
C HIS A 197 4.23 0.05 10.59
N PHE A 198 3.58 1.16 10.98
CA PHE A 198 3.96 2.50 10.53
C PHE A 198 5.42 2.83 10.81
N LEU A 199 5.89 2.57 12.03
CA LEU A 199 7.29 2.77 12.39
C LEU A 199 8.22 1.78 11.66
N ALA A 200 7.80 0.53 11.51
CA ALA A 200 8.58 -0.50 10.83
C ALA A 200 8.79 -0.18 9.34
N LEU A 201 7.76 0.33 8.64
CA LEU A 201 7.86 0.69 7.23
C LEU A 201 8.93 1.76 6.99
N ALA A 202 8.94 2.81 7.82
CA ALA A 202 9.91 3.89 7.76
C ALA A 202 11.34 3.41 8.09
N ASN A 203 11.49 2.58 9.12
CA ASN A 203 12.78 1.99 9.49
C ASN A 203 13.32 1.06 8.40
N ASP A 204 12.50 0.14 7.89
CA ASP A 204 12.89 -0.76 6.80
C ASP A 204 13.31 0.04 5.56
N PHE A 205 12.60 1.13 5.23
CA PHE A 205 12.96 2.01 4.12
C PHE A 205 14.32 2.68 4.34
N TYR A 206 14.58 3.24 5.53
CA TYR A 206 15.87 3.84 5.86
C TYR A 206 17.00 2.81 5.80
N GLU A 207 16.83 1.61 6.38
CA GLU A 207 17.85 0.57 6.38
C GLU A 207 18.21 0.13 4.94
N HIS A 208 17.20 0.01 4.07
CA HIS A 208 17.42 -0.45 2.71
C HIS A 208 17.88 0.65 1.77
N THR A 209 17.52 1.91 1.98
CA THR A 209 17.82 3.02 1.05
C THR A 209 18.88 4.00 1.57
N GLY A 210 18.98 4.18 2.88
CA GLY A 210 19.73 5.26 3.52
C GLY A 210 19.07 6.63 3.40
N SER A 211 17.88 6.73 2.77
CA SER A 211 17.18 8.00 2.60
C SER A 211 16.39 8.36 3.86
N THR A 212 16.41 9.66 4.17
CA THR A 212 15.61 10.28 5.23
C THR A 212 14.50 11.16 4.67
N ASP A 213 14.15 11.02 3.39
CA ASP A 213 13.16 11.90 2.73
C ASP A 213 11.76 11.83 3.35
N PHE A 214 11.46 10.75 4.07
CA PHE A 214 10.23 10.60 4.84
C PHE A 214 10.21 11.42 6.15
N LEU A 215 11.37 11.89 6.64
CA LEU A 215 11.49 12.71 7.86
C LEU A 215 11.07 14.16 7.57
N ASN A 216 9.78 14.35 7.32
CA ASN A 216 9.15 15.64 7.11
C ASN A 216 8.25 16.01 8.31
N ASN A 217 7.71 17.23 8.30
CA ASN A 217 6.88 17.74 9.40
C ASN A 217 5.64 16.88 9.67
N ARG A 218 5.06 16.26 8.62
CA ARG A 218 3.89 15.38 8.77
C ARG A 218 4.30 14.10 9.50
N TRP A 219 5.41 13.48 9.11
CA TRP A 219 5.90 12.29 9.79
C TRP A 219 6.22 12.55 11.28
N TYR A 220 6.86 13.69 11.60
CA TYR A 220 7.10 14.06 13.00
C TYR A 220 5.81 14.28 13.78
N LEU A 221 4.80 14.92 13.20
CA LEU A 221 3.49 15.08 13.83
C LEU A 221 2.79 13.74 14.05
N ALA A 222 2.90 12.80 13.11
CA ALA A 222 2.39 11.45 13.28
C ALA A 222 3.08 10.73 14.45
N VAL A 223 4.40 10.86 14.58
CA VAL A 223 5.15 10.30 15.72
C VAL A 223 4.76 10.96 17.04
N GLU A 224 4.56 12.27 17.08
CA GLU A 224 4.06 12.96 18.28
C GLU A 224 2.66 12.51 18.68
N THR A 225 1.82 12.16 17.70
CA THR A 225 0.45 11.65 17.94
C THR A 225 0.45 10.26 18.57
N LEU A 226 1.54 9.49 18.43
CA LEU A 226 1.71 8.17 19.05
C LEU A 226 2.10 8.23 20.54
N LEU A 227 2.68 9.35 20.99
CA LEU A 227 3.29 9.52 22.32
C LEU A 227 2.29 10.03 23.36
#